data_AF-A0A6A5SQV4-F1
#
_entry.id   AF-A0A6A5SQV4-F1
#
_cell.length_a   1.000
_cell.length_b   1.000
_cell.length_c   1.000
_cell.angle_alpha   90.00
_cell.angle_beta   90.00
_cell.angle_gamma   90.00
#
_symmetry.space_group_name_H-M   'P 1'
#
loop_
_entity.id
_entity.type
_entity.pdbx_description
1 polymer ?
#
loop_
_entity_poly.entity_id
_entity_poly.type
_entity_poly.pdbx_seq_one_letter_code
_entity_poly.pdbx_strand_id
1 'polypeptide(L)'
;MLESLRQLEEHSQKHSLLDKAGAADLRTRFESFREAAVKQARQVRLNLCTTLHATLARELRDVIYTEIIGPYHYESVRKRDAHDIAEGISGHPGLAYVNQNPPKSGSQLAWWRDDYMGEAVAMEMVQRWYRTRTFVFAHSNVYRLPTFLTDDVYDKGFEPGALVQRIRVHVNSHPGQVRKSVAMLTETVHHLLTIKNKNVDMAICIGSERRGAAAEEGAAVREVLGIVAPTVFQMRREGFGRVTVRMSRQQVWTDLCFLFEGAEEEFIERLKQYTLTQGRGPEGG
;
A
#
# COMPACT_ATOMS: atom_id res chain seq x y z
N MET A 1 -63.79 -38.88 -7.52
CA MET A 1 -62.84 -38.21 -8.44
C MET A 1 -62.25 -36.95 -7.81
N LEU A 2 -63.06 -35.96 -7.41
CA LEU A 2 -62.58 -34.75 -6.72
C LEU A 2 -61.87 -35.03 -5.39
N GLU A 3 -62.39 -35.98 -4.61
CA GLU A 3 -61.80 -36.36 -3.31
C GLU A 3 -60.45 -37.08 -3.46
N SER A 4 -60.29 -37.89 -4.51
CA SER A 4 -59.03 -38.56 -4.85
C SER A 4 -57.96 -37.58 -5.32
N LEU A 5 -58.33 -36.52 -6.07
CA LEU A 5 -57.40 -35.46 -6.48
C LEU A 5 -56.90 -34.64 -5.28
N ARG A 6 -57.80 -34.32 -4.34
CA ARG A 6 -57.45 -33.60 -3.11
C ARG A 6 -56.48 -34.40 -2.23
N GLN A 7 -56.69 -35.71 -2.09
CA GLN A 7 -55.78 -36.58 -1.34
C GLN A 7 -54.38 -36.64 -1.99
N LEU A 8 -54.30 -36.59 -3.32
CA LEU A 8 -53.03 -36.63 -4.04
C LEU A 8 -52.25 -35.30 -3.90
N GLU A 9 -52.94 -34.16 -3.92
CA GLU A 9 -52.35 -32.85 -3.63
C GLU A 9 -51.86 -32.74 -2.18
N GLU A 10 -52.65 -33.20 -1.20
CA GLU A 10 -52.24 -33.22 0.21
C GLU A 10 -51.02 -34.13 0.44
N HIS A 11 -50.94 -35.27 -0.27
CA HIS A 11 -49.79 -36.16 -0.19
C HIS A 11 -48.53 -35.56 -0.85
N SER A 12 -48.67 -34.90 -2.00
CA SER A 12 -47.58 -34.20 -2.69
C SER A 12 -47.05 -33.03 -1.87
N GLN A 13 -47.93 -32.24 -1.25
CA GLN A 13 -47.54 -31.15 -0.34
C GLN A 13 -46.80 -31.67 0.90
N LYS A 14 -47.26 -32.77 1.51
CA LYS A 14 -46.56 -33.41 2.65
C LYS A 14 -45.16 -33.89 2.28
N HIS A 15 -44.98 -34.54 1.13
CA HIS A 15 -43.66 -34.95 0.64
C HIS A 15 -42.73 -33.74 0.40
N SER A 16 -43.23 -32.67 -0.23
CA SER A 16 -42.44 -31.45 -0.44
C SER A 16 -41.99 -30.79 0.87
N LEU A 17 -42.82 -30.82 1.91
CA LEU A 17 -42.48 -30.30 3.23
C LEU A 17 -41.46 -31.16 3.97
N LEU A 18 -41.54 -32.49 3.84
CA LEU A 18 -40.56 -33.42 4.41
C LEU A 18 -39.18 -33.25 3.75
N ASP A 19 -39.14 -33.07 2.43
CA ASP A 19 -37.89 -32.81 1.70
C ASP A 19 -37.27 -31.47 2.10
N LYS A 20 -38.09 -30.43 2.30
CA LYS A 20 -37.63 -29.11 2.80
C LYS A 20 -37.13 -29.18 4.24
N ALA A 21 -37.81 -29.94 5.11
CA ALA A 21 -37.38 -30.13 6.50
C ALA A 21 -36.04 -30.90 6.57
N GLY A 22 -35.88 -31.95 5.75
CA GLY A 22 -34.62 -32.69 5.63
C GLY A 22 -33.48 -31.83 5.10
N ALA A 23 -33.74 -30.99 4.08
CA ALA A 23 -32.75 -30.04 3.56
C ALA A 23 -32.33 -28.99 4.61
N ALA A 24 -33.27 -28.50 5.42
CA ALA A 24 -32.98 -27.55 6.49
C ALA A 24 -32.13 -28.17 7.62
N ASP A 25 -32.41 -29.42 8.00
CA ASP A 25 -31.60 -30.17 8.98
C ASP A 25 -30.18 -30.43 8.45
N LEU A 26 -30.05 -30.90 7.20
CA LEU A 26 -28.74 -31.11 6.57
C LEU A 26 -27.91 -29.83 6.49
N ARG A 27 -28.54 -28.71 6.13
CA ARG A 27 -27.90 -27.40 6.13
C ARG A 27 -27.46 -27.01 7.53
N THR A 28 -28.32 -27.15 8.54
CA THR A 28 -27.95 -26.85 9.93
C THR A 28 -26.75 -27.69 10.40
N ARG A 29 -26.72 -28.99 10.08
CA ARG A 29 -25.60 -29.88 10.39
C ARG A 29 -24.33 -29.51 9.64
N PHE A 30 -24.43 -29.17 8.36
CA PHE A 30 -23.28 -28.75 7.55
C PHE A 30 -22.68 -27.44 8.07
N GLU A 31 -23.51 -26.47 8.41
CA GLU A 31 -23.08 -25.19 8.98
C GLU A 31 -22.39 -25.41 10.34
N SER A 32 -22.95 -26.24 11.22
CA SER A 32 -22.34 -26.62 12.50
C SER A 32 -21.00 -27.34 12.33
N PHE A 33 -20.92 -28.31 11.41
CA PHE A 33 -19.67 -28.99 11.08
C PHE A 33 -18.62 -28.01 10.54
N ARG A 34 -19.03 -27.10 9.64
CA ARG A 34 -18.15 -26.06 9.09
C ARG A 34 -17.61 -25.15 10.19
N GLU A 35 -18.44 -24.72 11.14
CA GLU A 35 -18.02 -23.92 12.29
C GLU A 35 -17.01 -24.67 13.17
N ALA A 36 -17.27 -25.94 13.47
CA ALA A 36 -16.36 -26.79 14.24
C ALA A 36 -15.01 -26.98 13.52
N ALA A 37 -15.03 -27.25 12.21
CA ALA A 37 -13.82 -27.41 11.40
C ALA A 37 -13.01 -26.11 11.33
N VAL A 38 -13.66 -24.95 11.17
CA VAL A 38 -13.00 -23.63 11.20
C VAL A 38 -12.37 -23.38 12.57
N LYS A 39 -13.07 -23.68 13.66
CA LYS A 39 -12.56 -23.53 15.03
C LYS A 39 -11.32 -24.40 15.26
N GLN A 40 -11.36 -25.67 14.85
CA GLN A 40 -10.22 -26.57 14.96
C GLN A 40 -9.02 -26.10 14.12
N ALA A 41 -9.26 -25.69 12.87
CA ALA A 41 -8.22 -25.15 12.01
C ALA A 41 -7.56 -23.90 12.60
N ARG A 42 -8.34 -22.99 13.20
CA ARG A 42 -7.82 -21.82 13.93
C ARG A 42 -6.92 -22.23 15.09
N GLN A 43 -7.36 -23.19 15.92
CA GLN A 43 -6.58 -23.66 17.06
C GLN A 43 -5.23 -24.27 16.63
N VAL A 44 -5.24 -25.09 15.58
CA VAL A 44 -4.01 -25.69 15.05
C VAL A 44 -3.04 -24.62 14.55
N ARG A 45 -3.55 -23.62 13.82
CA ARG A 45 -2.73 -22.48 13.34
C ARG A 45 -2.16 -21.67 14.49
N LEU A 46 -2.97 -21.36 15.50
CA LEU A 46 -2.54 -20.61 16.67
C LEU A 46 -1.42 -21.35 17.40
N ASN A 47 -1.60 -22.65 17.68
CA ASN A 47 -0.59 -23.47 18.34
C ASN A 47 0.72 -23.51 17.55
N LEU A 48 0.64 -23.63 16.23
CA LEU A 48 1.83 -23.59 15.36
C LEU A 48 2.54 -22.23 15.46
N CYS A 49 1.80 -21.12 15.35
CA CYS A 49 2.36 -19.77 15.42
C CYS A 49 2.99 -19.49 16.79
N THR A 50 2.33 -19.87 17.88
CA THR A 50 2.88 -19.75 19.24
C THR A 50 4.15 -20.57 19.39
N THR A 51 4.18 -21.80 18.88
CA THR A 51 5.37 -22.67 18.94
C THR A 51 6.52 -22.06 18.13
N LEU A 52 6.26 -21.59 16.91
CA LEU A 52 7.24 -20.91 16.06
C LEU A 52 7.81 -19.67 16.75
N HIS A 53 6.94 -18.85 17.36
CA HIS A 53 7.34 -17.65 18.09
C HIS A 53 8.26 -17.96 19.28
N ALA A 54 7.92 -18.98 20.06
CA ALA A 54 8.66 -19.37 21.25
C ALA A 54 9.99 -20.08 20.96
N THR A 55 10.09 -20.80 19.84
CA THR A 55 11.23 -21.69 19.56
C THR A 55 12.25 -21.12 18.59
N LEU A 56 11.82 -20.32 17.61
CA LEU A 56 12.72 -19.79 16.59
C LEU A 56 13.30 -18.44 17.03
N ALA A 57 14.56 -18.19 16.68
CA ALA A 57 15.15 -16.85 16.80
C ALA A 57 14.42 -15.85 15.88
N ARG A 58 14.47 -14.56 16.22
CA ARG A 58 13.73 -13.50 15.51
C ARG A 58 14.05 -13.46 14.02
N GLU A 59 15.31 -13.69 13.67
CA GLU A 59 15.82 -13.64 12.31
C GLU A 59 15.18 -14.73 11.43
N LEU A 60 15.02 -15.94 11.97
CA LEU A 60 14.37 -17.05 11.27
C LEU A 60 12.86 -16.80 11.11
N ARG A 61 12.22 -16.19 12.13
CA ARG A 61 10.82 -15.79 12.03
C ARG A 61 10.62 -14.73 10.95
N ASP A 62 11.50 -13.75 10.87
CA ASP A 62 11.45 -12.70 9.86
C ASP A 62 11.56 -13.25 8.42
N VAL A 63 12.31 -14.34 8.19
CA VAL A 63 12.34 -15.06 6.90
C VAL A 63 10.99 -15.67 6.60
N ILE A 64 10.41 -16.42 7.55
CA ILE A 64 9.08 -17.03 7.40
C ILE A 64 8.01 -15.95 7.16
N TYR A 65 8.04 -14.85 7.92
CA TYR A 65 7.10 -13.74 7.76
C TYR A 65 7.22 -13.11 6.38
N THR A 66 8.44 -12.93 5.85
CA THR A 66 8.62 -12.41 4.48
C THR A 66 7.94 -13.31 3.45
N GLU A 67 8.02 -14.63 3.59
CA GLU A 67 7.32 -15.56 2.70
C GLU A 67 5.79 -15.48 2.85
N ILE A 68 5.26 -15.38 4.08
CA ILE A 68 3.80 -15.33 4.32
C ILE A 68 3.21 -13.99 3.84
N ILE A 69 3.87 -12.87 4.14
CA ILE A 69 3.43 -11.54 3.71
C ILE A 69 3.54 -11.44 2.17
N GLY A 70 4.50 -12.15 1.57
CA GLY A 70 4.63 -12.36 0.13
C GLY A 70 5.75 -11.53 -0.52
N PRO A 71 6.05 -11.79 -1.80
CA PRO A 71 7.23 -11.24 -2.48
C PRO A 71 7.07 -9.78 -2.94
N TYR A 72 5.86 -9.21 -2.94
CA TYR A 72 5.62 -7.89 -3.51
C TYR A 72 6.23 -6.76 -2.68
N HIS A 73 7.32 -6.15 -3.15
CA HIS A 73 7.99 -5.10 -2.40
C HIS A 73 7.29 -3.73 -2.44
N TYR A 74 6.20 -3.57 -3.20
CA TYR A 74 5.53 -2.30 -3.43
C TYR A 74 4.08 -2.36 -2.98
N GLU A 75 3.67 -1.40 -2.17
CA GLU A 75 2.29 -1.22 -1.72
C GLU A 75 1.81 0.15 -2.18
N SER A 76 0.82 0.18 -3.08
CA SER A 76 0.22 1.44 -3.51
C SER A 76 -0.79 1.90 -2.46
N VAL A 77 -0.56 3.09 -1.88
CA VAL A 77 -1.48 3.70 -0.94
C VAL A 77 -2.53 4.47 -1.73
N ARG A 78 -3.78 3.97 -1.76
CA ARG A 78 -4.89 4.59 -2.50
C ARG A 78 -6.17 4.65 -1.69
N LYS A 79 -7.12 5.47 -2.14
CA LYS A 79 -8.49 5.43 -1.61
C LYS A 79 -9.11 4.08 -1.98
N ARG A 80 -9.82 3.47 -1.03
CA ARG A 80 -10.66 2.32 -1.30
C ARG A 80 -11.73 2.70 -2.32
N ASP A 81 -11.75 2.03 -3.45
CA ASP A 81 -12.84 2.19 -4.41
C ASP A 81 -14.01 1.24 -4.08
N ALA A 82 -15.18 1.49 -4.67
CA ALA A 82 -16.36 0.65 -4.44
C ALA A 82 -16.12 -0.81 -4.87
N HIS A 83 -15.18 -1.02 -5.78
CA HIS A 83 -14.78 -2.34 -6.25
C HIS A 83 -13.99 -3.10 -5.18
N ASP A 84 -13.04 -2.45 -4.50
CA ASP A 84 -12.30 -3.02 -3.37
C ASP A 84 -13.24 -3.47 -2.22
N ILE A 85 -14.34 -2.73 -1.99
CA ILE A 85 -15.38 -3.09 -1.02
C ILE A 85 -16.13 -4.35 -1.49
N ALA A 86 -16.52 -4.38 -2.76
CA ALA A 86 -17.26 -5.50 -3.35
C ALA A 86 -16.46 -6.80 -3.37
N GLU A 87 -15.14 -6.73 -3.54
CA GLU A 87 -14.24 -7.89 -3.50
C GLU A 87 -13.89 -8.35 -2.07
N GLY A 88 -14.43 -7.67 -1.04
CA GLY A 88 -14.18 -8.04 0.34
C GLY A 88 -12.71 -7.92 0.74
N ILE A 89 -11.96 -6.99 0.12
CA ILE A 89 -10.57 -6.70 0.50
C ILE A 89 -10.59 -6.09 1.90
N SER A 90 -10.52 -6.98 2.90
CA SER A 90 -10.59 -6.62 4.32
C SER A 90 -9.42 -5.71 4.70
N GLY A 91 -9.76 -4.56 5.27
CA GLY A 91 -8.84 -3.50 5.67
C GLY A 91 -9.64 -2.36 6.30
N HIS A 92 -9.00 -1.54 7.10
CA HIS A 92 -9.64 -0.46 7.86
C HIS A 92 -10.43 0.50 6.93
N PRO A 93 -11.60 1.06 7.34
CA PRO A 93 -12.46 1.90 6.50
C PRO A 93 -11.84 3.20 5.94
N GLY A 94 -10.60 3.58 6.29
CA GLY A 94 -9.97 4.86 5.88
C GLY A 94 -8.89 4.78 4.80
N LEU A 95 -8.19 3.65 4.69
CA LEU A 95 -7.03 3.44 3.82
C LEU A 95 -7.11 2.04 3.19
N ALA A 96 -7.17 1.95 1.87
CA ALA A 96 -6.99 0.68 1.18
C ALA A 96 -5.54 0.58 0.68
N TYR A 97 -4.83 -0.43 1.16
CA TYR A 97 -3.59 -0.87 0.56
C TYR A 97 -3.96 -1.82 -0.55
N VAL A 98 -3.74 -1.39 -1.78
CA VAL A 98 -4.00 -2.27 -2.92
C VAL A 98 -2.67 -2.71 -3.44
N ASN A 99 -2.34 -3.94 -3.07
CA ASN A 99 -1.42 -4.74 -3.84
C ASN A 99 -2.04 -4.87 -5.24
N GLN A 100 -1.38 -4.37 -6.28
CA GLN A 100 -1.89 -4.36 -7.66
C GLN A 100 -2.12 -5.76 -8.24
N ASN A 101 -1.88 -6.83 -7.48
CA ASN A 101 -2.48 -8.14 -7.68
C ASN A 101 -2.56 -8.84 -6.31
N PRO A 102 -3.71 -8.90 -5.62
CA PRO A 102 -3.88 -9.95 -4.65
C PRO A 102 -3.62 -11.28 -5.39
N PRO A 103 -2.83 -12.23 -4.84
CA PRO A 103 -2.70 -13.53 -5.46
C PRO A 103 -4.11 -14.07 -5.73
N LYS A 104 -4.46 -14.27 -7.00
CA LYS A 104 -5.77 -14.83 -7.41
C LYS A 104 -6.01 -16.22 -6.80
N SER A 105 -4.98 -16.84 -6.24
CA SER A 105 -5.02 -18.09 -5.51
C SER A 105 -5.43 -17.86 -4.06
N GLY A 106 -6.73 -17.77 -3.77
CA GLY A 106 -7.42 -18.28 -2.56
C GLY A 106 -6.86 -18.02 -1.14
N SER A 107 -5.78 -17.27 -0.97
CA SER A 107 -5.08 -17.09 0.29
C SER A 107 -4.96 -15.61 0.58
N GLN A 108 -6.13 -14.99 0.81
CA GLN A 108 -6.31 -13.86 1.71
C GLN A 108 -5.90 -14.30 3.14
N LEU A 109 -4.63 -14.65 3.34
CA LEU A 109 -4.15 -14.99 4.68
C LEU A 109 -4.27 -13.72 5.49
N ALA A 110 -5.23 -13.69 6.42
CA ALA A 110 -5.43 -12.59 7.34
C ALA A 110 -4.34 -12.63 8.42
N TRP A 111 -3.08 -12.55 7.98
CA TRP A 111 -1.88 -12.77 8.77
C TRP A 111 -1.68 -11.73 9.88
N TRP A 112 -2.39 -10.61 9.81
CA TRP A 112 -2.43 -9.57 10.83
C TRP A 112 -3.47 -9.82 11.93
N ARG A 113 -4.30 -10.88 11.81
CA ARG A 113 -5.38 -11.16 12.77
C ARG A 113 -4.91 -12.03 13.93
N ASP A 114 -5.23 -11.57 15.14
CA ASP A 114 -4.84 -12.24 16.38
C ASP A 114 -5.54 -13.59 16.57
N ASP A 115 -6.78 -13.73 16.09
CA ASP A 115 -7.55 -14.97 16.21
C ASP A 115 -7.01 -16.13 15.34
N TYR A 116 -6.05 -15.84 14.45
CA TYR A 116 -5.38 -16.86 13.63
C TYR A 116 -3.93 -17.07 14.01
N MET A 117 -3.17 -15.98 14.18
CA MET A 117 -1.72 -16.06 14.39
C MET A 117 -1.32 -15.94 15.87
N GLY A 118 -2.23 -15.43 16.72
CA GLY A 118 -1.89 -14.96 18.05
C GLY A 118 -1.30 -13.55 18.01
N GLU A 119 -1.56 -12.78 19.07
CA GLU A 119 -1.21 -11.36 19.17
C GLU A 119 0.27 -11.09 18.88
N ALA A 120 1.18 -11.83 19.54
CA ALA A 120 2.60 -11.63 19.37
C ALA A 120 3.05 -11.82 17.92
N VAL A 121 2.61 -12.88 17.24
CA VAL A 121 3.01 -13.15 15.85
C VAL A 121 2.39 -12.14 14.89
N ALA A 122 1.09 -11.86 15.02
CA ALA A 122 0.41 -10.87 14.20
C ALA A 122 1.09 -9.49 14.30
N MET A 123 1.44 -9.09 15.52
CA MET A 123 2.17 -7.86 15.82
C MET A 123 3.54 -7.83 15.13
N GLU A 124 4.35 -8.90 15.25
CA GLU A 124 5.66 -8.99 14.60
C GLU A 124 5.55 -8.95 13.06
N MET A 125 4.52 -9.56 12.49
CA MET A 125 4.26 -9.57 11.05
C MET A 125 3.88 -8.18 10.53
N VAL A 126 3.02 -7.44 11.24
CA VAL A 126 2.66 -6.06 10.87
C VAL A 126 3.90 -5.16 10.91
N GLN A 127 4.74 -5.28 11.95
CA GLN A 127 6.01 -4.54 12.00
C GLN A 127 6.92 -4.89 10.82
N ARG A 128 7.03 -6.19 10.48
CA ARG A 128 7.82 -6.66 9.35
C ARG A 128 7.30 -6.08 8.03
N TRP A 129 5.98 -6.02 7.84
CA TRP A 129 5.36 -5.43 6.66
C TRP A 129 5.76 -3.94 6.51
N TYR A 130 5.59 -3.11 7.54
CA TYR A 130 6.02 -1.70 7.49
C TYR A 130 7.52 -1.53 7.20
N ARG A 131 8.35 -2.42 7.75
CA ARG A 131 9.82 -2.35 7.60
C ARG A 131 10.33 -2.85 6.25
N THR A 132 9.60 -3.74 5.58
CA THR A 132 10.11 -4.40 4.36
C THR A 132 9.44 -3.92 3.08
N ARG A 133 8.27 -3.30 3.16
CA ARG A 133 7.54 -2.78 2.00
C ARG A 133 8.00 -1.38 1.62
N THR A 134 7.78 -1.07 0.35
CA THR A 134 7.92 0.25 -0.25
C THR A 134 6.54 0.83 -0.46
N PHE A 135 6.19 1.87 0.29
CA PHE A 135 4.89 2.51 0.19
C PHE A 135 4.90 3.57 -0.89
N VAL A 136 4.08 3.37 -1.91
CA VAL A 136 4.03 4.21 -3.10
C VAL A 136 2.80 5.10 -3.03
N PHE A 137 3.03 6.41 -3.02
CA PHE A 137 1.99 7.43 -3.06
C PHE A 137 1.96 8.01 -4.47
N ALA A 138 0.92 7.67 -5.24
CA ALA A 138 0.66 8.35 -6.51
C ALA A 138 0.35 9.83 -6.26
N HIS A 139 0.57 10.68 -7.26
CA HIS A 139 0.28 12.13 -7.19
C HIS A 139 -1.14 12.40 -6.67
N SER A 140 -2.11 11.63 -7.15
CA SER A 140 -3.52 11.75 -6.76
C SER A 140 -3.85 11.23 -5.36
N ASN A 141 -2.94 10.55 -4.68
CA ASN A 141 -3.14 9.97 -3.35
C ASN A 141 -2.15 10.50 -2.30
N VAL A 142 -1.30 11.46 -2.69
CA VAL A 142 -0.20 11.92 -1.84
C VAL A 142 -0.70 12.57 -0.55
N TYR A 143 -1.86 13.23 -0.59
CA TYR A 143 -2.56 13.81 0.57
C TYR A 143 -2.87 12.81 1.70
N ARG A 144 -2.74 11.49 1.45
CA ARG A 144 -2.95 10.43 2.44
C ARG A 144 -1.72 10.12 3.27
N LEU A 145 -0.56 10.61 2.85
CA LEU A 145 0.69 10.43 3.58
C LEU A 145 0.54 10.75 5.08
N PRO A 146 -0.09 11.86 5.52
CA PRO A 146 -0.19 12.18 6.94
C PRO A 146 -0.95 11.11 7.71
N THR A 147 -2.14 10.75 7.21
CA THR A 147 -2.95 9.68 7.81
C THR A 147 -2.21 8.35 7.81
N PHE A 148 -1.54 7.99 6.72
CA PHE A 148 -0.75 6.75 6.68
C PHE A 148 0.34 6.70 7.74
N LEU A 149 1.00 7.83 8.03
CA LEU A 149 2.08 7.89 9.01
C LEU A 149 1.58 7.82 10.46
N THR A 150 0.31 8.13 10.71
CA THR A 150 -0.27 8.21 12.06
C THR A 150 -1.30 7.13 12.37
N ASP A 151 -2.04 6.65 11.38
CA ASP A 151 -3.18 5.76 11.55
C ASP A 151 -2.73 4.29 11.58
N ASP A 152 -2.90 3.65 12.73
CA ASP A 152 -2.62 2.22 12.87
C ASP A 152 -3.78 1.39 12.33
N VAL A 153 -3.77 1.20 11.01
CA VAL A 153 -4.77 0.43 10.27
C VAL A 153 -4.95 -1.02 10.74
N TYR A 154 -4.02 -1.57 11.54
CA TYR A 154 -4.06 -2.93 12.07
C TYR A 154 -4.39 -2.99 13.56
N ASP A 155 -4.56 -1.83 14.21
CA ASP A 155 -4.88 -1.69 15.64
C ASP A 155 -3.92 -2.51 16.52
N LYS A 156 -2.62 -2.33 16.31
CA LYS A 156 -1.53 -2.98 17.05
C LYS A 156 -0.81 -2.05 18.03
N GLY A 157 -1.27 -0.81 18.14
CA GLY A 157 -0.69 0.22 19.00
C GLY A 157 0.64 0.77 18.49
N PHE A 158 0.90 0.72 17.18
CA PHE A 158 2.12 1.28 16.59
C PHE A 158 1.86 2.59 15.86
N GLU A 159 2.90 3.40 15.76
CA GLU A 159 2.91 4.55 14.86
C GLU A 159 3.62 4.17 13.56
N PRO A 160 2.92 4.08 12.42
CA PRO A 160 3.51 3.67 11.14
C PRO A 160 4.74 4.49 10.74
N GLY A 161 4.72 5.80 10.99
CA GLY A 161 5.83 6.71 10.70
C GLY A 161 7.12 6.42 11.47
N ALA A 162 7.07 5.63 12.55
CA ALA A 162 8.25 5.15 13.27
C ALA A 162 8.79 3.82 12.70
N LEU A 163 7.97 3.07 11.96
CA LEU A 163 8.31 1.73 11.45
C LEU A 163 8.67 1.72 9.96
N VAL A 164 8.06 2.60 9.18
CA VAL A 164 8.23 2.64 7.72
C VAL A 164 9.69 2.84 7.34
N GLN A 165 10.19 1.99 6.43
CA GLN A 165 11.58 2.09 5.95
C GLN A 165 11.70 2.61 4.52
N ARG A 166 10.66 2.52 3.69
CA ARG A 166 10.75 2.90 2.28
C ARG A 166 9.49 3.61 1.80
N ILE A 167 9.63 4.83 1.31
CA ILE A 167 8.54 5.63 0.78
C ILE A 167 8.90 6.14 -0.62
N ARG A 168 7.96 6.04 -1.55
CA ARG A 168 8.04 6.69 -2.87
C ARG A 168 6.86 7.61 -3.07
N VAL A 169 7.16 8.88 -3.30
CA VAL A 169 6.14 9.90 -3.63
C VAL A 169 6.26 10.20 -5.12
N HIS A 170 5.21 9.88 -5.88
CA HIS A 170 5.14 10.20 -7.29
C HIS A 170 4.49 11.56 -7.49
N VAL A 171 5.18 12.45 -8.21
CA VAL A 171 4.72 13.79 -8.54
C VAL A 171 4.56 13.88 -10.05
N ASN A 172 3.43 14.40 -10.51
CA ASN A 172 3.22 14.62 -11.94
C ASN A 172 3.83 15.96 -12.37
N SER A 173 4.68 15.96 -13.39
CA SER A 173 5.29 17.19 -13.94
C SER A 173 4.48 17.83 -15.07
N HIS A 174 3.20 17.49 -15.25
CA HIS A 174 2.38 18.12 -16.28
C HIS A 174 2.05 19.58 -15.90
N PRO A 175 2.36 20.59 -16.74
CA PRO A 175 2.15 22.01 -16.43
C PRO A 175 0.76 22.37 -15.84
N GLY A 176 -0.32 21.79 -16.39
CA GLY A 176 -1.68 22.06 -15.93
C GLY A 176 -2.03 21.41 -14.59
N GLN A 177 -1.32 20.35 -14.20
CA GLN A 177 -1.47 19.68 -12.91
C GLN A 177 -0.58 20.32 -11.85
N VAL A 178 0.68 20.63 -12.18
CA VAL A 178 1.64 21.25 -11.26
C VAL A 178 1.04 22.51 -10.64
N ARG A 179 0.54 23.45 -11.45
CA ARG A 179 -0.05 24.70 -10.95
C ARG A 179 -1.23 24.51 -10.01
N LYS A 180 -2.10 23.53 -10.29
CA LYS A 180 -3.25 23.21 -9.44
C LYS A 180 -2.84 22.46 -8.17
N SER A 181 -1.71 21.79 -8.22
CA SER A 181 -1.21 20.91 -7.16
C SER A 181 -0.06 21.50 -6.36
N VAL A 182 0.43 22.72 -6.63
CA VAL A 182 1.56 23.31 -5.89
C VAL A 182 1.29 23.32 -4.39
N ALA A 183 0.15 23.87 -3.96
CA ALA A 183 -0.19 23.93 -2.53
C ALA A 183 -0.26 22.52 -1.90
N MET A 184 -0.97 21.60 -2.56
CA MET A 184 -1.09 20.21 -2.12
C MET A 184 0.27 19.51 -2.06
N LEU A 185 1.12 19.71 -3.07
CA LEU A 185 2.45 19.12 -3.14
C LEU A 185 3.36 19.70 -2.06
N THR A 186 3.36 21.01 -1.86
CA THR A 186 4.11 21.68 -0.78
C THR A 186 3.69 21.15 0.58
N GLU A 187 2.40 21.12 0.87
CA GLU A 187 1.86 20.60 2.14
C GLU A 187 2.22 19.12 2.33
N THR A 188 2.05 18.32 1.28
CA THR A 188 2.33 16.89 1.36
C THR A 188 3.80 16.58 1.54
N VAL A 189 4.67 17.27 0.80
CA VAL A 189 6.11 17.10 0.93
C VAL A 189 6.54 17.55 2.33
N HIS A 190 5.92 18.60 2.89
CA HIS A 190 6.16 19.00 4.29
C HIS A 190 5.81 17.89 5.30
N HIS A 191 4.78 17.08 5.04
CA HIS A 191 4.46 15.92 5.88
C HIS A 191 5.54 14.83 5.86
N LEU A 192 6.48 14.81 4.91
CA LEU A 192 7.62 13.90 4.96
C LEU A 192 8.55 14.22 6.16
N LEU A 193 8.55 15.46 6.65
CA LEU A 193 9.32 15.87 7.83
C LEU A 193 8.79 15.26 9.13
N THR A 194 7.50 14.88 9.17
CA THR A 194 6.88 14.27 10.36
C THR A 194 7.29 12.81 10.57
N ILE A 195 7.99 12.21 9.59
CA ILE A 195 8.49 10.84 9.70
C ILE A 195 9.55 10.78 10.81
N LYS A 196 9.26 9.95 11.81
CA LYS A 196 10.14 9.74 12.97
C LYS A 196 11.36 8.90 12.62
N ASN A 197 11.20 7.93 11.71
CA ASN A 197 12.32 7.12 11.24
C ASN A 197 13.23 7.88 10.27
N LYS A 198 14.32 8.47 10.77
CA LYS A 198 15.31 9.19 9.94
C LYS A 198 16.14 8.28 9.01
N ASN A 199 16.09 6.97 9.20
CA ASN A 199 16.71 5.97 8.31
C ASN A 199 15.82 5.54 7.15
N VAL A 200 14.64 6.16 6.99
CA VAL A 200 13.74 5.91 5.85
C VAL A 200 14.47 6.19 4.53
N ASP A 201 14.40 5.23 3.61
CA ASP A 201 14.77 5.40 2.20
C ASP A 201 13.60 6.06 1.47
N MET A 202 13.79 7.30 1.06
CA MET A 202 12.77 8.13 0.48
C MET A 202 13.13 8.51 -0.95
N ALA A 203 12.18 8.33 -1.87
CA ALA A 203 12.31 8.80 -3.23
C ALA A 203 11.15 9.72 -3.61
N ILE A 204 11.46 10.92 -4.06
CA ILE A 204 10.53 11.80 -4.77
C ILE A 204 10.70 11.53 -6.26
N CYS A 205 9.69 10.90 -6.85
CA CYS A 205 9.67 10.41 -8.22
C CYS A 205 8.87 11.36 -9.12
N ILE A 206 9.56 12.17 -9.92
CA ILE A 206 8.95 13.10 -10.87
C ILE A 206 8.63 12.33 -12.16
N GLY A 207 7.35 12.10 -12.44
CA GLY A 207 6.89 11.40 -13.63
C GLY A 207 6.62 12.36 -14.79
N SER A 208 7.22 12.08 -15.94
CA SER A 208 6.89 12.72 -17.22
C SER A 208 6.05 11.75 -18.06
N GLU A 209 4.73 12.00 -18.13
CA GLU A 209 3.78 11.10 -18.80
C GLU A 209 3.63 11.34 -20.31
N ARG A 210 4.24 12.41 -20.87
CA ARG A 210 3.98 12.80 -22.27
C ARG A 210 5.25 13.06 -23.08
N ARG A 211 5.17 12.68 -24.37
CA ARG A 211 5.96 13.24 -25.47
C ARG A 211 5.51 14.68 -25.78
N GLY A 212 5.61 15.58 -24.80
CA GLY A 212 5.42 17.01 -25.01
C GLY A 212 6.62 17.62 -25.73
N ALA A 213 6.52 18.88 -26.16
CA ALA A 213 7.70 19.62 -26.60
C ALA A 213 8.70 19.69 -25.42
N ALA A 214 9.96 19.31 -25.66
CA ALA A 214 11.00 19.22 -24.62
C ALA A 214 11.12 20.49 -23.76
N ALA A 215 10.84 21.66 -24.34
CA ALA A 215 10.86 22.94 -23.65
C ALA A 215 9.79 23.07 -22.55
N GLU A 216 8.55 22.63 -22.80
CA GLU A 216 7.46 22.70 -21.81
C GLU A 216 7.68 21.72 -20.66
N GLU A 217 8.21 20.54 -20.97
CA GLU A 217 8.58 19.54 -19.98
C GLU A 217 9.71 20.06 -19.06
N GLY A 218 10.74 20.69 -19.63
CA GLY A 218 11.83 21.28 -18.87
C GLY A 218 11.37 22.37 -17.90
N ALA A 219 10.45 23.24 -18.33
CA ALA A 219 9.87 24.28 -17.46
C ALA A 219 9.07 23.69 -16.30
N ALA A 220 8.25 22.67 -16.55
CA ALA A 220 7.42 22.07 -15.51
C ALA A 220 8.24 21.21 -14.52
N VAL A 221 9.27 20.50 -15.00
CA VAL A 221 10.23 19.80 -14.12
C VAL A 221 10.95 20.80 -13.23
N ARG A 222 11.35 21.97 -13.77
CA ARG A 222 11.97 23.04 -12.98
C ARG A 222 11.04 23.55 -11.88
N GLU A 223 9.77 23.76 -12.20
CA GLU A 223 8.75 24.19 -11.24
C GLU A 223 8.60 23.16 -10.11
N VAL A 224 8.45 21.87 -10.44
CA VAL A 224 8.38 20.79 -9.44
C VAL A 224 9.65 20.73 -8.58
N LEU A 225 10.83 20.82 -9.19
CA LEU A 225 12.11 20.83 -8.47
C LEU A 225 12.20 22.00 -7.49
N GLY A 226 11.74 23.20 -7.88
CA GLY A 226 11.66 24.35 -6.99
C GLY A 226 10.72 24.14 -5.80
N ILE A 227 9.62 23.39 -5.99
CA ILE A 227 8.66 23.09 -4.92
C ILE A 227 9.24 22.08 -3.92
N VAL A 228 9.91 21.03 -4.39
CA VAL A 228 10.41 19.97 -3.52
C VAL A 228 11.72 20.34 -2.81
N ALA A 229 12.50 21.27 -3.37
CA ALA A 229 13.83 21.60 -2.87
C ALA A 229 13.87 22.04 -1.40
N PRO A 230 13.05 22.99 -0.93
CA PRO A 230 13.10 23.42 0.47
C PRO A 230 12.94 22.25 1.45
N THR A 231 12.06 21.31 1.12
CA THR A 231 11.84 20.14 1.99
C THR A 231 12.97 19.14 1.89
N VAL A 232 13.50 18.87 0.70
CA VAL A 232 14.67 17.97 0.55
C VAL A 232 15.87 18.50 1.34
N PHE A 233 16.16 19.80 1.25
CA PHE A 233 17.22 20.42 2.06
C PHE A 233 16.92 20.37 3.55
N GLN A 234 15.69 20.68 3.96
CA GLN A 234 15.29 20.60 5.36
C GLN A 234 15.42 19.17 5.92
N MET A 235 14.95 18.16 5.18
CA MET A 235 15.11 16.76 5.57
C MET A 235 16.57 16.38 5.75
N ARG A 236 17.45 16.78 4.82
CA ARG A 236 18.89 16.51 4.96
C ARG A 236 19.48 17.19 6.21
N ARG A 237 19.08 18.44 6.51
CA ARG A 237 19.46 19.15 7.74
C ARG A 237 18.96 18.45 9.00
N GLU A 238 17.78 17.83 8.96
CA GLU A 238 17.20 17.06 10.07
C GLU A 238 17.78 15.64 10.21
N GLY A 239 18.79 15.28 9.43
CA GLY A 239 19.51 14.00 9.54
C GLY A 239 18.91 12.86 8.71
N PHE A 240 17.99 13.14 7.79
CA PHE A 240 17.54 12.12 6.83
C PHE A 240 18.64 11.86 5.78
N GLY A 241 19.37 10.76 5.95
CA GLY A 241 20.53 10.44 5.11
C GLY A 241 20.20 9.80 3.74
N ARG A 242 18.95 9.40 3.50
CA ARG A 242 18.53 8.63 2.31
C ARG A 242 17.35 9.27 1.58
N VAL A 243 17.48 10.56 1.28
CA VAL A 243 16.49 11.31 0.49
C VAL A 243 16.99 11.47 -0.94
N THR A 244 16.26 10.83 -1.86
CA THR A 244 16.55 10.85 -3.30
C THR A 244 15.47 11.56 -4.10
N VAL A 245 15.87 12.21 -5.19
CA VAL A 245 14.97 12.82 -6.16
C VAL A 245 15.27 12.21 -7.51
N ARG A 246 14.28 11.62 -8.16
CA ARG A 246 14.43 10.92 -9.43
C ARG A 246 13.42 11.43 -10.43
N MET A 247 13.79 11.45 -11.71
CA MET A 247 12.88 11.79 -12.80
C MET A 247 12.75 10.59 -13.72
N SER A 248 11.52 10.25 -14.12
CA SER A 248 11.27 9.25 -15.14
C SER A 248 10.98 9.91 -16.48
N ARG A 249 11.74 9.53 -17.50
CA ARG A 249 11.46 9.84 -18.91
C ARG A 249 11.43 8.55 -19.71
N GLN A 250 10.31 8.27 -20.36
CA GLN A 250 10.15 7.04 -21.16
C GLN A 250 10.54 5.77 -20.37
N GLN A 251 10.15 5.70 -19.09
CA GLN A 251 10.47 4.61 -18.16
C GLN A 251 11.94 4.49 -17.72
N VAL A 252 12.83 5.38 -18.19
CA VAL A 252 14.20 5.49 -17.69
C VAL A 252 14.22 6.46 -16.52
N TRP A 253 14.75 6.00 -15.38
CA TRP A 253 14.90 6.81 -14.17
C TRP A 253 16.28 7.46 -14.13
N THR A 254 16.30 8.79 -14.07
CA THR A 254 17.51 9.60 -13.87
C THR A 254 17.56 10.07 -12.42
N ASP A 255 18.71 9.90 -11.78
CA ASP A 255 18.97 10.45 -10.47
C ASP A 255 19.25 11.97 -10.58
N LEU A 256 18.52 12.77 -9.80
CA LEU A 256 18.67 14.22 -9.72
C LEU A 256 19.28 14.67 -8.39
N CYS A 257 19.79 13.75 -7.56
CA CYS A 257 20.38 14.07 -6.26
C CYS A 257 21.53 15.07 -6.34
N PHE A 258 22.29 15.06 -7.43
CA PHE A 258 23.40 16.00 -7.67
C PHE A 258 22.94 17.47 -7.66
N LEU A 259 21.67 17.77 -7.96
CA LEU A 259 21.13 19.13 -7.86
C LEU A 259 21.04 19.61 -6.41
N PHE A 260 20.90 18.68 -5.47
CA PHE A 260 20.70 18.94 -4.04
C PHE A 260 21.98 18.77 -3.22
N GLU A 261 23.12 18.52 -3.85
CA GLU A 261 24.43 18.47 -3.19
C GLU A 261 24.93 19.88 -2.92
N GLY A 262 25.38 20.17 -1.70
CA GLY A 262 25.87 21.51 -1.33
C GLY A 262 24.78 22.40 -0.72
N ALA A 263 24.99 23.72 -0.82
CA ALA A 263 24.15 24.71 -0.18
C ALA A 263 22.84 24.94 -0.96
N GLU A 264 21.79 25.39 -0.25
CA GLU A 264 20.45 25.64 -0.83
C GLU A 264 20.47 26.82 -1.82
N GLU A 265 21.35 27.80 -1.59
CA GLU A 265 21.53 28.98 -2.43
C GLU A 265 22.10 28.64 -3.82
N GLU A 266 22.91 27.58 -3.90
CA GLU A 266 23.54 27.11 -5.15
C GLU A 266 22.58 26.28 -6.02
N PHE A 267 21.46 25.80 -5.43
CA PHE A 267 20.48 24.96 -6.12
C PHE A 267 19.94 25.61 -7.38
N ILE A 268 19.61 26.91 -7.30
CA ILE A 268 19.02 27.65 -8.42
C ILE A 268 20.00 27.71 -9.60
N GLU A 269 21.29 27.84 -9.34
CA GLU A 269 22.31 27.88 -10.39
C GLU A 269 22.51 26.49 -11.02
N ARG A 270 22.61 25.44 -10.22
CA ARG A 270 22.66 24.04 -10.72
C ARG A 270 21.43 23.70 -11.55
N LEU A 271 20.25 24.15 -11.12
CA LEU A 271 18.99 23.93 -11.84
C LEU A 271 18.94 24.65 -13.19
N LYS A 272 19.47 25.88 -13.27
CA LYS A 272 19.63 26.61 -14.54
C LYS A 272 20.56 25.86 -15.49
N GLN A 273 21.74 25.45 -15.02
CA GLN A 273 22.72 24.70 -15.81
C GLN A 273 22.15 23.38 -16.31
N TYR A 274 21.49 22.62 -15.44
CA TYR A 274 20.80 21.39 -15.82
C TYR A 274 19.79 21.63 -16.93
N THR A 275 18.96 22.67 -16.84
CA THR A 275 17.96 22.92 -17.88
C THR A 275 18.59 23.33 -19.22
N LEU A 276 19.72 24.06 -19.21
CA LEU A 276 20.45 24.41 -20.43
C LEU A 276 21.00 23.17 -21.15
N THR A 277 21.50 22.19 -20.39
CA THR A 277 22.02 20.93 -20.96
C THR A 277 20.91 20.04 -21.52
N GLN A 278 19.74 20.01 -20.88
CA GLN A 278 18.60 19.21 -21.33
C GLN A 278 17.89 19.78 -22.57
N GLY A 279 18.01 21.09 -22.82
CA GLY A 279 17.44 21.74 -24.00
C GLY A 279 18.23 21.50 -25.29
N ARG A 280 19.50 21.07 -25.18
CA ARG A 280 20.28 20.56 -26.31
C ARG A 280 19.90 19.11 -26.52
N GLY A 281 18.82 18.88 -27.26
CA GLY A 281 18.53 17.53 -27.77
C GLY A 281 19.73 16.99 -28.56
N PRO A 282 19.78 15.68 -28.85
CA PRO A 282 20.79 15.13 -29.76
C PRO A 282 20.53 15.71 -31.16
N GLU A 283 21.07 16.89 -31.42
CA GLU A 283 21.09 17.49 -32.75
C GLU A 283 22.15 16.75 -33.56
N GLY A 284 21.71 15.81 -34.40
CA GLY A 284 22.49 15.27 -35.51
C GLY A 284 23.55 14.22 -35.15
N GLY A 285 23.13 12.96 -35.13
CA GLY A 285 23.97 11.78 -35.36
C GLY A 285 23.29 10.90 -36.39
#